data_AF-A0A533HYQ1-F1
#
_entry.id   AF-A0A533HYQ1-F1
#
_cell.length_a   1.000
_cell.length_b   1.000
_cell.length_c   1.000
_cell.angle_alpha   90.00
_cell.angle_beta   90.00
_cell.angle_gamma   90.00
#
_symmetry.space_group_name_H-M   'P 1'
#
loop_
_entity.id
_entity.type
_entity.pdbx_description
1 polymer ?
#
loop_
_entity_poly.entity_id
_entity_poly.type
_entity_poly.pdbx_seq_one_letter_code
_entity_poly.pdbx_strand_id
1 'polypeptide(L)'
;MKYNKYLIITLLIFISLVTTFFYTKNIIYFYLTIPICVYVSFVRYYQEKNKLLIKTNKILNLLKYEFTMYTIAVLTIYSTSSFGFISKIKSVEYTYIGCGIFVALLLLTGVINIKRTLLIRKELRNNNSK
;
A
#
# COMPACT_ATOMS: atom_id res chain seq x y z
N MET A 1 15.53 -10.29 -9.01
CA MET A 1 15.75 -11.43 -8.09
C MET A 1 16.11 -11.01 -6.66
N LYS A 2 17.12 -10.13 -6.42
CA LYS A 2 17.53 -9.72 -5.05
C LYS A 2 16.37 -9.21 -4.16
N TYR A 3 15.54 -8.29 -4.67
CA TYR A 3 14.44 -7.72 -3.88
C TYR A 3 13.37 -8.74 -3.42
N ASN A 4 13.20 -9.86 -4.12
CA ASN A 4 12.14 -10.82 -3.79
C ASN A 4 12.50 -11.63 -2.53
N LYS A 5 13.78 -11.97 -2.34
CA LYS A 5 14.26 -12.70 -1.15
C LYS A 5 14.08 -11.87 0.13
N TYR A 6 14.46 -10.59 0.09
CA TYR A 6 14.26 -9.68 1.23
C TYR A 6 12.78 -9.45 1.53
N LEU A 7 11.94 -9.32 0.50
CA LEU A 7 10.50 -9.13 0.68
C LEU A 7 9.85 -10.33 1.40
N ILE A 8 10.27 -11.56 1.09
CA ILE A 8 9.79 -12.78 1.77
C ILE A 8 10.16 -12.77 3.26
N ILE A 9 11.43 -12.47 3.59
CA ILE A 9 11.89 -12.41 4.99
C ILE A 9 11.14 -11.31 5.74
N THR A 10 10.99 -10.13 5.14
CA THR A 10 10.23 -9.02 5.72
C THR A 10 8.77 -9.38 5.96
N LEU A 11 8.14 -10.14 5.05
CA LEU A 11 6.77 -10.64 5.23
C LEU A 11 6.67 -11.62 6.40
N LEU A 12 7.64 -12.52 6.58
CA LEU A 12 7.66 -13.44 7.72
C LEU A 12 7.78 -12.68 9.05
N ILE A 13 8.64 -11.67 9.12
CA ILE A 13 8.77 -10.81 10.31
C ILE A 13 7.46 -10.07 10.58
N PHE A 14 6.82 -9.52 9.54
CA PHE A 14 5.53 -8.85 9.65
C PHE A 14 4.46 -9.80 10.22
N ILE A 15 4.32 -11.01 9.66
CA ILE A 15 3.34 -12.00 10.13
C ILE A 15 3.59 -12.33 11.60
N SER A 16 4.83 -12.59 11.99
CA SER A 16 5.19 -12.89 13.39
C SER A 16 4.81 -11.76 14.35
N LEU A 17 5.07 -10.50 13.97
CA LEU A 17 4.70 -9.34 14.77
C LEU A 17 3.17 -9.17 14.88
N VAL A 18 2.45 -9.36 13.76
CA VAL A 18 0.98 -9.28 13.73
C VAL A 18 0.35 -10.38 14.58
N THR A 19 0.83 -11.63 14.48
CA THR A 19 0.34 -12.73 15.31
C THR A 19 0.62 -12.47 16.79
N THR A 20 1.80 -11.96 17.11
CA THR A 20 2.17 -11.59 18.49
C THR A 20 1.29 -10.45 19.01
N PHE A 21 0.98 -9.45 18.17
CA PHE A 21 0.05 -8.37 18.52
C PHE A 21 -1.34 -8.91 18.88
N PHE A 22 -1.93 -9.77 18.04
CA PHE A 22 -3.25 -10.34 18.32
C PHE A 22 -3.27 -11.24 19.57
N TYR A 23 -2.18 -11.97 19.82
CA TYR A 23 -2.06 -12.85 20.99
C TYR A 23 -1.85 -12.06 22.29
N THR A 24 -0.89 -11.14 22.31
CA THR A 24 -0.50 -10.40 23.52
C THR A 24 -1.34 -9.16 23.77
N LYS A 25 -2.03 -8.65 22.74
CA LYS A 25 -2.76 -7.37 22.75
C LYS A 25 -1.87 -6.15 23.09
N ASN A 26 -0.55 -6.27 22.96
CA ASN A 26 0.38 -5.18 23.22
C ASN A 26 0.55 -4.28 21.99
N ILE A 27 0.12 -3.02 22.12
CA ILE A 27 0.12 -2.00 21.05
C ILE A 27 1.52 -1.72 20.46
N ILE A 28 2.60 -2.00 21.18
CA ILE A 28 3.97 -1.78 20.68
C ILE A 28 4.24 -2.62 19.42
N TYR A 29 3.77 -3.88 19.39
CA TYR A 29 3.91 -4.73 18.21
C TYR A 29 3.15 -4.18 17.01
N PHE A 30 1.99 -3.57 17.22
CA PHE A 30 1.26 -2.88 16.16
C PHE A 30 2.08 -1.72 15.58
N TYR A 31 2.68 -0.86 16.40
CA TYR A 31 3.51 0.25 15.90
C TYR A 31 4.76 -0.22 15.13
N LEU A 32 5.39 -1.32 15.56
CA LEU A 32 6.53 -1.91 14.86
C LEU A 32 6.18 -2.44 13.47
N THR A 33 4.92 -2.78 13.21
CA THR A 33 4.48 -3.27 11.89
C THR A 33 4.31 -2.15 10.84
N ILE A 34 4.08 -0.90 11.26
CA ILE A 34 3.90 0.26 10.37
C ILE A 34 5.12 0.51 9.46
N PRO A 35 6.36 0.64 9.97
CA PRO A 35 7.53 0.85 9.10
C PRO A 35 7.76 -0.31 8.14
N ILE A 36 7.38 -1.53 8.53
CA ILE A 36 7.46 -2.71 7.66
C ILE A 36 6.48 -2.61 6.49
N CYS A 37 5.23 -2.22 6.74
CA CYS A 37 4.25 -1.96 5.68
C CYS A 37 4.74 -0.91 4.68
N VAL A 38 5.30 0.19 5.17
CA VAL A 38 5.85 1.26 4.32
C VAL A 38 7.02 0.75 3.49
N TYR A 39 7.94 -0.01 4.09
CA TYR A 39 9.07 -0.61 3.38
C TYR A 39 8.64 -1.56 2.27
N VAL A 40 7.68 -2.46 2.53
CA VAL A 40 7.16 -3.39 1.52
C VAL A 40 6.57 -2.64 0.32
N SER A 41 5.82 -1.58 0.57
CA SER A 41 5.28 -0.72 -0.50
C SER A 41 6.38 -0.02 -1.30
N PHE A 42 7.42 0.47 -0.63
CA PHE A 42 8.57 1.07 -1.31
C PHE A 42 9.27 0.04 -2.22
N VAL A 43 9.54 -1.16 -1.72
CA VAL A 43 10.16 -2.24 -2.53
C VAL A 43 9.30 -2.56 -3.75
N ARG A 44 7.98 -2.70 -3.58
CA ARG A 44 7.06 -2.96 -4.70
C ARG A 44 7.06 -1.82 -5.73
N TYR A 45 7.08 -0.57 -5.29
CA TYR A 45 7.21 0.60 -6.18
C TYR A 45 8.47 0.51 -7.05
N TYR A 46 9.64 0.21 -6.49
CA TYR A 46 10.87 0.07 -7.29
C TYR A 46 10.82 -1.13 -8.24
N GLN A 47 10.19 -2.23 -7.82
CA GLN A 47 9.99 -3.38 -8.71
C GLN A 47 9.13 -3.02 -9.92
N GLU A 48 7.99 -2.34 -9.71
CA GLU A 48 7.15 -1.89 -10.83
C GLU A 48 7.84 -0.83 -11.68
N LYS A 49 8.50 0.15 -11.05
CA LYS A 49 9.29 1.16 -11.75
C LYS A 49 10.33 0.54 -12.69
N ASN A 50 10.97 -0.54 -12.27
CA ASN A 50 11.98 -1.23 -13.06
C ASN A 50 11.39 -2.07 -14.20
N LYS A 51 10.14 -2.54 -14.07
CA LYS A 51 9.41 -3.25 -15.13
C LYS A 51 8.87 -2.33 -16.23
N LEU A 52 8.69 -1.05 -15.93
CA LEU A 52 8.19 -0.08 -16.91
C LEU A 52 9.21 0.15 -18.03
N LEU A 53 8.76 -0.07 -19.27
CA LEU A 53 9.53 0.25 -20.48
C LEU A 53 9.62 1.76 -20.71
N ILE A 54 8.54 2.49 -20.44
CA ILE A 54 8.45 3.94 -20.62
C ILE A 54 8.44 4.63 -19.26
N LYS A 55 9.43 5.49 -19.02
CA LYS A 55 9.68 6.13 -17.72
C LYS A 55 9.55 7.65 -17.80
N THR A 56 8.47 8.16 -18.37
CA THR A 56 8.21 9.61 -18.35
C THR A 56 7.90 10.09 -16.93
N ASN A 57 8.25 11.34 -16.62
CA ASN A 57 8.01 11.94 -15.30
C ASN A 57 6.54 11.83 -14.87
N LYS A 58 5.60 11.96 -15.81
CA LYS A 58 4.17 11.85 -15.55
C LYS A 58 3.76 10.44 -15.13
N ILE A 59 4.26 9.40 -15.82
CA ILE A 59 3.99 7.99 -15.49
C ILE A 59 4.62 7.63 -14.14
N LEU A 60 5.86 8.07 -13.89
CA LEU A 60 6.56 7.82 -12.63
C LEU A 60 5.86 8.49 -11.44
N ASN A 61 5.37 9.72 -11.60
CA ASN A 61 4.60 10.38 -10.55
C ASN A 61 3.29 9.64 -10.27
N LEU A 62 2.55 9.21 -11.31
CA LEU A 62 1.32 8.43 -11.12
C LEU A 62 1.60 7.11 -10.40
N LEU A 63 2.66 6.39 -10.77
CA LEU A 63 3.11 5.18 -10.09
C LEU A 63 3.43 5.46 -8.61
N LYS A 64 4.12 6.56 -8.30
CA LYS A 64 4.43 6.94 -6.91
C LYS A 64 3.14 7.20 -6.11
N TYR A 65 2.18 7.93 -6.69
CA TYR A 65 0.91 8.22 -6.04
C TYR A 65 0.08 6.96 -5.81
N GLU A 66 0.02 6.04 -6.77
CA GLU A 66 -0.68 4.76 -6.64
C GLU A 66 -0.16 3.94 -5.45
N PHE A 67 1.16 3.76 -5.35
CA PHE A 67 1.74 3.05 -4.21
C PHE A 67 1.56 3.77 -2.89
N THR A 68 1.65 5.11 -2.88
CA THR A 68 1.46 5.89 -1.65
C THR A 68 0.02 5.77 -1.16
N MET A 69 -0.97 5.97 -2.06
CA MET A 69 -2.39 5.89 -1.74
C MET A 69 -2.79 4.47 -1.31
N TYR A 70 -2.30 3.45 -2.00
CA TYR A 70 -2.51 2.06 -1.61
C TYR A 70 -1.96 1.76 -0.21
N THR A 71 -0.76 2.24 0.09
CA THR A 71 -0.13 2.04 1.41
C THR A 71 -0.94 2.70 2.51
N ILE A 72 -1.40 3.93 2.29
CA ILE A 72 -2.25 4.65 3.22
C ILE A 72 -3.55 3.89 3.42
N ALA A 73 -4.21 3.43 2.36
CA ALA A 73 -5.43 2.64 2.45
C ALA A 73 -5.24 1.40 3.34
N VAL A 74 -4.21 0.59 3.06
CA VAL A 74 -3.91 -0.61 3.86
C VAL A 74 -3.63 -0.26 5.32
N LEU A 75 -2.88 0.82 5.59
CA LEU A 75 -2.62 1.28 6.95
C LEU A 75 -3.89 1.79 7.65
N THR A 76 -4.81 2.44 6.93
CA THR A 76 -6.09 2.91 7.49
C THR A 76 -6.94 1.73 7.98
N ILE A 77 -7.17 0.72 7.14
CA ILE A 77 -7.97 -0.46 7.54
C ILE A 77 -7.26 -1.28 8.64
N TYR A 78 -5.93 -1.40 8.55
CA TYR A 78 -5.14 -2.07 9.57
C TYR A 78 -5.23 -1.36 10.93
N SER A 79 -5.20 -0.02 10.94
CA SER A 79 -5.37 0.79 12.14
C SER A 79 -6.79 0.71 12.71
N THR A 80 -7.81 0.57 11.86
CA THR A 80 -9.19 0.41 12.36
C THR A 80 -9.39 -0.85 13.18
N SER A 81 -8.66 -1.93 12.87
CA SER A 81 -8.68 -3.17 13.65
C SER A 81 -8.12 -2.96 15.07
N SER A 82 -7.25 -1.95 15.25
CA SER A 82 -6.67 -1.60 16.54
C SER A 82 -7.57 -0.70 17.40
N PHE A 83 -8.55 0.02 16.82
CA PHE A 83 -9.42 0.92 17.59
C PHE A 83 -10.34 0.19 18.58
N GLY A 84 -10.70 -1.07 18.29
CA GLY A 84 -11.42 -1.93 19.23
C GLY A 84 -10.64 -2.22 20.51
N PHE A 85 -9.31 -2.11 20.49
CA PHE A 85 -8.46 -2.27 21.68
C PHE A 85 -8.32 -0.98 22.50
N ILE A 86 -8.44 0.19 21.86
CA ILE A 86 -8.16 1.50 22.51
C ILE A 86 -9.42 2.14 23.08
N SER A 87 -10.58 2.02 22.42
CA SER A 87 -11.81 2.68 22.88
C SER A 87 -13.00 1.72 22.89
N LYS A 88 -13.55 1.47 24.09
CA LYS A 88 -14.69 0.57 24.28
C LYS A 88 -16.04 1.20 23.89
N ILE A 89 -16.07 2.53 23.74
CA ILE A 89 -17.31 3.33 23.76
C ILE A 89 -17.76 3.77 22.36
N LYS A 90 -16.87 3.83 21.35
CA LYS A 90 -17.19 4.26 19.97
C LYS A 90 -16.50 3.46 18.85
N SER A 91 -15.94 2.30 19.16
CA SER A 91 -15.15 1.51 18.20
C SER A 91 -15.89 1.26 16.87
N VAL A 92 -17.19 0.95 16.94
CA VAL A 92 -18.03 0.64 15.78
C VAL A 92 -18.10 1.80 14.79
N GLU A 93 -18.39 3.02 15.26
CA GLU A 93 -18.49 4.22 14.41
C GLU A 93 -17.14 4.54 13.73
N TYR A 94 -16.04 4.47 14.48
CA TYR A 94 -14.70 4.71 13.94
C TYR A 94 -14.28 3.63 12.94
N THR A 95 -14.67 2.38 13.15
CA THR A 95 -14.45 1.30 12.18
C THR A 95 -15.21 1.57 10.88
N TYR A 96 -16.50 1.96 10.94
CA TYR A 96 -17.26 2.31 9.73
C TYR A 96 -16.64 3.48 8.96
N ILE A 97 -16.25 4.55 9.67
CA ILE A 97 -15.59 5.71 9.05
C ILE A 97 -14.28 5.30 8.36
N GLY A 98 -13.44 4.52 9.05
CA GLY A 98 -12.16 4.09 8.48
C GLY A 98 -12.32 3.09 7.33
N CYS A 99 -13.32 2.21 7.36
CA CYS A 99 -13.71 1.38 6.22
C CYS A 99 -14.14 2.25 5.01
N GLY A 100 -14.93 3.30 5.24
CA GLY A 100 -15.32 4.24 4.19
C GLY A 100 -14.11 4.93 3.55
N ILE A 101 -13.16 5.42 4.38
CA ILE A 101 -11.91 6.03 3.91
C ILE A 101 -11.09 5.01 3.11
N PHE A 102 -10.97 3.78 3.60
CA PHE A 102 -10.24 2.71 2.91
C PHE A 102 -10.79 2.46 1.51
N VAL A 103 -12.11 2.29 1.38
CA VAL A 103 -12.78 2.06 0.09
C VAL A 103 -12.56 3.25 -0.85
N ALA A 104 -12.70 4.48 -0.36
CA ALA A 104 -12.47 5.68 -1.17
C ALA A 104 -11.03 5.76 -1.69
N LEU A 105 -10.03 5.47 -0.84
CA LEU A 105 -8.62 5.44 -1.23
C LEU A 105 -8.30 4.33 -2.23
N LEU A 106 -8.92 3.16 -2.10
CA LEU A 106 -8.78 2.08 -3.08
C LEU A 106 -9.36 2.46 -4.44
N LEU A 107 -10.55 3.07 -4.47
CA LEU A 107 -11.16 3.55 -5.71
C LEU A 107 -10.28 4.58 -6.40
N LEU A 108 -9.74 5.55 -5.65
CA LEU A 108 -8.79 6.53 -6.17
C LEU A 108 -7.52 5.87 -6.74
N THR A 109 -6.99 4.87 -6.05
CA THR A 109 -5.84 4.08 -6.51
C THR A 109 -6.15 3.39 -7.84
N GLY A 110 -7.34 2.79 -7.97
CA GLY A 110 -7.82 2.18 -9.21
C GLY A 110 -7.93 3.17 -10.37
N VAL A 111 -8.50 4.36 -10.13
CA VAL A 111 -8.59 5.43 -11.14
C VAL A 111 -7.21 5.87 -11.61
N ILE A 112 -6.26 6.05 -10.69
CA ILE A 112 -4.88 6.41 -11.02
C ILE A 112 -4.22 5.33 -11.88
N ASN A 113 -4.40 4.06 -11.54
CA ASN A 113 -3.85 2.93 -12.30
C ASN A 113 -4.41 2.87 -13.73
N ILE A 114 -5.72 3.06 -13.90
CA ILE A 114 -6.35 3.14 -15.24
C ILE A 114 -5.73 4.28 -16.04
N LYS A 115 -5.64 5.48 -15.45
CA LYS A 115 -5.06 6.67 -16.11
C LYS A 115 -3.61 6.44 -16.51
N ARG A 116 -2.80 5.81 -15.66
CA ARG A 116 -1.41 5.46 -15.95
C ARG A 116 -1.31 4.48 -17.11
N THR A 117 -2.13 3.43 -17.11
CA THR A 117 -2.17 2.43 -18.19
C THR A 117 -2.52 3.05 -19.54
N LEU A 118 -3.50 3.94 -19.59
CA LEU A 118 -3.87 4.67 -20.80
C LEU A 118 -2.74 5.56 -21.31
N LEU A 119 -2.03 6.25 -20.41
CA LEU A 119 -0.87 7.07 -20.78
C LEU A 119 0.28 6.23 -21.33
N ILE A 120 0.60 5.09 -20.70
CA ILE A 120 1.63 4.16 -21.20
C ILE A 120 1.28 3.68 -22.61
N ARG A 121 0.03 3.28 -22.87
CA ARG A 121 -0.41 2.85 -24.21
C ARG A 121 -0.28 3.95 -25.26
N LYS A 122 -0.63 5.19 -24.90
CA LYS A 122 -0.50 6.35 -25.79
C LYS A 122 0.97 6.61 -26.13
N GLU A 123 1.85 6.56 -25.15
CA GLU A 123 3.30 6.74 -25.34
C GLU A 123 3.91 5.62 -26.19
N LEU A 124 3.52 4.36 -25.96
CA LEU A 124 3.94 3.23 -26.80
C LEU A 124 3.52 3.39 -28.26
N ARG A 125 2.27 3.83 -28.51
CA ARG A 125 1.77 4.06 -29.87
C ARG A 125 2.54 5.17 -30.59
N ASN A 126 2.85 6.27 -29.89
CA ASN A 126 3.63 7.38 -30.45
C ASN A 126 5.08 7.00 -30.75
N ASN A 127 5.69 6.12 -29.95
CA ASN A 127 7.05 5.65 -30.19
C ASN A 127 7.13 4.66 -31.35
N ASN A 128 6.08 3.87 -31.59
CA ASN A 128 6.01 2.93 -32.72
C ASN A 128 5.60 3.60 -34.05
N SER A 129 5.08 4.84 -34.01
CA SER A 129 4.71 5.61 -35.20
C SER A 129 5.83 6.53 -35.70
N LYS A 130 7.00 6.47 -35.07
CA LYS A 130 8.24 7.15 -35.50
C LYS A 130 9.20 6.12 -36.04
#